data_AF-A0A6G3Y082-F1
#
_entry.id   AF-A0A6G3Y082-F1
#
_cell.length_a   1.000
_cell.length_b   1.000
_cell.length_c   1.000
_cell.angle_alpha   90.00
_cell.angle_beta   90.00
_cell.angle_gamma   90.00
#
_symmetry.space_group_name_H-M   'P 1'
#
loop_
_entity.id
_entity.type
_entity.pdbx_description
1 polymer ?
#
loop_
_entity_poly.entity_id
_entity_poly.type
_entity_poly.pdbx_seq_one_letter_code
_entity_poly.pdbx_strand_id
1 'polypeptide(L)'
;LMCAGDDPRVRTVVITGSGGAFCAGDDVGSVRRWRLGDRADTPFDPITSDAHYLRVCEAILHLPKPVVVGLTGAAAGAGAEIACAADFRL
;
A
#
# COMPACT_ATOMS: atom_id res chain seq x y z
N LEU A 1 3.26 -6.98 -7.18
CA LEU A 1 3.69 -8.01 -6.19
C LEU A 1 3.58 -9.42 -6.76
N MET A 2 2.45 -9.81 -7.37
CA MET A 2 2.28 -11.17 -7.94
C MET A 2 3.39 -11.60 -8.90
N CYS A 3 3.73 -10.79 -9.92
CA CYS A 3 4.84 -11.13 -10.84
C CYS A 3 6.18 -11.32 -10.11
N ALA A 4 6.42 -10.55 -9.05
CA ALA A 4 7.60 -10.71 -8.22
C ALA A 4 7.53 -11.98 -7.37
N GLY A 5 6.34 -12.42 -6.94
CA GLY A 5 6.12 -13.71 -6.28
C GLY A 5 6.45 -14.90 -7.19
N ASP A 6 6.06 -14.82 -8.47
CA ASP A 6 6.23 -15.92 -9.42
C ASP A 6 7.63 -16.00 -10.06
N ASP A 7 8.40 -14.89 -10.11
CA ASP A 7 9.73 -14.89 -10.75
C ASP A 7 10.81 -15.51 -9.85
N PRO A 8 11.36 -16.71 -10.16
CA PRO A 8 12.35 -17.37 -9.32
C PRO A 8 13.67 -16.58 -9.15
N ARG A 9 13.92 -15.57 -9.98
CA ARG A 9 15.10 -14.69 -9.86
C ARG A 9 14.91 -13.62 -8.79
N VAL A 10 13.68 -13.30 -8.42
CA VAL A 10 13.37 -12.36 -7.33
C VAL A 10 13.40 -13.13 -6.01
N ARG A 11 14.23 -12.67 -5.06
CA ARG A 11 14.35 -13.27 -3.72
C ARG A 11 13.72 -12.43 -2.61
N THR A 12 13.59 -11.13 -2.83
CA THR A 12 13.09 -10.17 -1.84
C THR A 12 12.49 -8.98 -2.59
N VAL A 13 11.49 -8.33 -2.00
CA VAL A 13 10.92 -7.08 -2.50
C VAL A 13 11.25 -5.98 -1.51
N VAL A 14 11.74 -4.84 -2.02
CA VAL A 14 11.92 -3.62 -1.23
C VAL A 14 10.88 -2.59 -1.68
N ILE A 15 10.17 -2.02 -0.72
CA ILE A 15 9.22 -0.92 -0.94
C ILE A 15 9.75 0.30 -0.19
N THR A 16 9.87 1.44 -0.87
CA THR A 16 10.30 2.70 -0.25
C THR A 16 9.58 3.87 -0.91
N GLY A 17 9.47 4.98 -0.19
CA GLY A 17 8.90 6.22 -0.70
C GLY A 17 9.93 7.12 -1.36
N SER A 18 9.44 8.02 -2.20
CA SER A 18 10.25 9.04 -2.86
C SER A 18 9.99 10.41 -2.23
N GLY A 19 10.93 11.35 -2.38
CA GLY A 19 10.73 12.74 -1.93
C GLY A 19 10.78 12.95 -0.41
N GLY A 20 11.40 12.03 0.35
CA GLY A 20 11.68 12.21 1.78
C GLY A 20 10.57 11.76 2.74
N ALA A 21 9.47 11.21 2.22
CA ALA A 21 8.43 10.55 2.98
C ALA A 21 8.14 9.17 2.38
N PHE A 22 7.64 8.22 3.18
CA PHE A 22 7.28 6.89 2.74
C PHE A 22 5.93 6.95 2.03
N CYS A 23 4.89 7.32 2.79
CA CYS A 23 3.53 7.47 2.31
C CYS A 23 2.69 8.20 3.36
N ALA A 24 2.04 9.30 2.97
CA ALA A 24 1.18 10.09 3.86
C ALA A 24 -0.22 9.46 4.07
N GLY A 25 -0.53 8.36 3.38
CA GLY A 25 -1.84 7.70 3.40
C GLY A 25 -2.71 8.09 2.20
N ASP A 26 -4.02 7.91 2.35
CA ASP A 26 -4.99 8.25 1.30
C ASP A 26 -5.01 9.76 1.01
N ASP A 27 -5.28 10.11 -0.24
CA ASP A 27 -5.57 11.49 -0.61
C ASP A 27 -6.90 11.94 0.03
N VAL A 28 -6.80 12.86 0.98
CA VAL A 28 -7.94 13.37 1.75
C VAL A 28 -9.00 14.01 0.83
N GLY A 29 -8.58 14.63 -0.27
CA GLY A 29 -9.49 15.20 -1.27
C GLY A 29 -10.36 14.12 -1.93
N SER A 30 -9.74 13.01 -2.33
CA SER A 30 -10.38 11.86 -2.95
C SER A 30 -11.30 11.13 -1.97
N VAL A 31 -10.87 10.96 -0.71
CA VAL A 31 -11.74 10.42 0.36
C VAL A 31 -12.96 11.32 0.56
N ARG A 32 -12.79 12.65 0.57
CA ARG A 32 -13.90 13.59 0.71
C ARG A 32 -14.87 13.52 -0.47
N ARG A 33 -14.38 13.47 -1.71
CA ARG A 33 -15.24 13.31 -2.89
C ARG A 33 -16.04 12.01 -2.81
N TRP A 34 -15.40 10.91 -2.43
CA TRP A 34 -16.07 9.62 -2.23
C TRP A 34 -17.20 9.69 -1.20
N ARG A 35 -16.97 10.36 -0.06
CA ARG A 35 -18.01 10.55 0.97
C ARG A 35 -19.21 11.37 0.47
N LEU A 36 -19.03 12.20 -0.55
CA LEU A 36 -20.10 13.00 -1.17
C LEU A 36 -20.81 12.25 -2.31
N GLY A 37 -20.48 10.99 -2.55
CA GLY A 37 -21.11 10.14 -3.55
C GLY A 37 -20.43 10.12 -4.92
N ASP A 38 -19.31 10.82 -5.08
CA ASP A 38 -18.46 10.68 -6.27
C ASP A 38 -17.79 9.29 -6.24
N ARG A 39 -17.95 8.52 -7.31
CA ARG A 39 -17.36 7.18 -7.43
C ARG A 39 -16.25 7.12 -8.48
N ALA A 40 -15.90 8.26 -9.10
CA ALA A 40 -14.78 8.36 -10.02
C ALA A 40 -13.47 8.60 -9.25
N ASP A 41 -12.41 7.87 -9.62
CA ASP A 41 -11.05 8.04 -9.10
C ASP A 41 -10.97 8.15 -7.57
N THR A 42 -11.53 7.14 -6.88
CA THR A 42 -11.58 7.08 -5.42
C THR A 42 -10.62 6.03 -4.85
N PRO A 43 -10.17 6.16 -3.59
CA PRO A 43 -9.30 5.17 -2.98
C PRO A 43 -10.05 3.92 -2.48
N PHE A 44 -11.33 3.77 -2.84
CA PHE A 44 -12.20 2.67 -2.42
C PHE A 44 -12.77 1.92 -3.62
N ASP A 45 -12.99 0.62 -3.44
CA ASP A 45 -13.70 -0.21 -4.41
C ASP A 45 -15.16 0.28 -4.58
N PRO A 46 -15.65 0.49 -5.82
CA PRO A 46 -16.97 1.05 -6.04
C PRO A 46 -18.12 0.10 -5.67
N ILE A 47 -17.85 -1.20 -5.53
CA ILE A 47 -18.84 -2.23 -5.20
C ILE A 47 -18.78 -2.55 -3.70
N THR A 48 -17.60 -2.89 -3.18
CA THR A 48 -17.45 -3.35 -1.79
C THR A 48 -17.23 -2.20 -0.81
N SER A 49 -16.86 -1.01 -1.30
CA SER A 49 -16.40 0.12 -0.48
C SER A 49 -15.12 -0.14 0.32
N ASP A 50 -14.42 -1.25 0.07
CA ASP A 50 -13.15 -1.53 0.72
C ASP A 50 -12.06 -0.57 0.22
N ALA A 51 -11.20 -0.13 1.12
CA ALA A 51 -10.07 0.71 0.74
C ALA A 51 -9.07 -0.10 -0.12
N HIS A 52 -8.66 0.46 -1.25
CA HIS A 52 -7.79 -0.22 -2.20
C HIS A 52 -6.43 -0.62 -1.61
N TYR A 53 -5.93 0.15 -0.63
CA TYR A 53 -4.68 -0.18 0.03
C TYR A 53 -4.74 -1.52 0.79
N LEU A 54 -5.92 -1.99 1.19
CA LEU A 54 -6.09 -3.30 1.84
C LEU A 54 -5.65 -4.44 0.92
N ARG A 55 -5.89 -4.33 -0.40
CA ARG A 55 -5.40 -5.31 -1.38
C ARG A 55 -3.87 -5.31 -1.47
N VAL A 56 -3.23 -4.16 -1.23
CA VAL A 56 -1.77 -4.08 -1.16
C VAL A 56 -1.27 -4.79 0.09
N CYS A 57 -1.89 -4.53 1.24
CA CYS A 57 -1.56 -5.21 2.49
C CYS A 57 -1.73 -6.74 2.37
N GLU A 58 -2.84 -7.21 1.81
CA GLU A 58 -3.06 -8.64 1.55
C GLU A 58 -2.01 -9.22 0.61
N ALA A 59 -1.65 -8.51 -0.45
CA ALA A 59 -0.64 -8.97 -1.39
C ALA A 59 0.76 -9.03 -0.77
N ILE A 60 1.06 -8.18 0.22
CA ILE A 60 2.30 -8.26 1.00
C ILE A 60 2.24 -9.48 1.94
N LEU A 61 1.16 -9.62 2.71
CA LEU A 61 0.99 -10.69 3.70
C LEU A 61 1.04 -12.10 3.09
N HIS A 62 0.56 -12.26 1.85
CA HIS A 62 0.52 -13.55 1.16
C HIS A 62 1.67 -13.75 0.18
N LEU A 63 2.62 -12.81 0.08
CA LEU A 63 3.73 -12.96 -0.84
C LEU A 63 4.66 -14.09 -0.35
N PRO A 64 5.05 -15.07 -1.20
CA PRO A 64 5.95 -16.15 -0.79
C PRO A 64 7.43 -15.71 -0.68
N LYS A 65 7.68 -14.41 -0.54
CA LYS A 65 9.00 -13.79 -0.56
C LYS A 65 9.05 -12.66 0.46
N PRO A 66 10.18 -12.47 1.17
CA PRO A 66 10.31 -11.38 2.13
C PRO A 66 10.05 -10.01 1.49
N VAL A 67 9.29 -9.18 2.19
CA VAL A 67 9.03 -7.77 1.88
C VAL A 67 9.68 -6.90 2.94
N VAL A 68 10.59 -6.03 2.50
CA VAL A 68 11.24 -5.03 3.34
C VAL A 68 10.71 -3.66 2.97
N VAL A 69 10.17 -2.94 3.95
CA VAL A 69 9.80 -1.54 3.78
C VAL A 69 10.92 -0.66 4.32
N GLY A 70 11.53 0.14 3.44
CA GLY A 70 12.48 1.19 3.82
C GLY A 70 11.72 2.50 4.06
N LEU A 71 11.56 2.88 5.32
CA LEU A 71 10.86 4.08 5.73
C LEU A 71 11.77 5.29 5.61
N THR A 72 11.39 6.20 4.72
CA THR A 72 11.94 7.54 4.66
C THR A 72 10.90 8.49 5.24
N GLY A 73 11.19 9.22 6.32
CA GLY A 73 10.22 10.18 6.89
C GLY A 73 8.86 9.57 7.27
N ALA A 74 7.76 10.25 6.90
CA ALA A 74 6.43 9.92 7.39
C ALA A 74 5.81 8.67 6.72
N ALA A 75 5.23 7.80 7.56
CA ALA A 75 4.30 6.75 7.18
C ALA A 75 3.01 6.91 8.01
N ALA A 76 1.91 7.30 7.38
CA ALA A 76 0.66 7.64 8.07
C ALA A 76 -0.56 6.99 7.41
N GLY A 77 -1.60 6.70 8.21
CA GLY A 77 -2.84 6.07 7.73
C GLY A 77 -2.57 4.79 6.92
N ALA A 78 -3.15 4.71 5.72
CA ALA A 78 -2.90 3.62 4.77
C ALA A 78 -1.40 3.34 4.53
N GLY A 79 -0.55 4.37 4.54
CA GLY A 79 0.90 4.21 4.42
C GLY A 79 1.53 3.48 5.61
N ALA A 80 1.07 3.78 6.84
CA ALA A 80 1.51 3.06 8.03
C ALA A 80 1.02 1.61 8.01
N GLU A 81 -0.21 1.36 7.57
CA GLU A 81 -0.77 0.01 7.48
C GLU A 81 -0.02 -0.85 6.43
N ILE A 82 0.31 -0.29 5.27
CA ILE A 82 1.18 -0.95 4.28
C ILE A 82 2.56 -1.27 4.88
N ALA A 83 3.16 -0.34 5.62
CA ALA A 83 4.44 -0.60 6.28
C ALA A 83 4.33 -1.72 7.33
N CYS A 84 3.23 -1.76 8.09
CA CYS A 84 2.95 -2.79 9.08
C CYS A 84 2.75 -4.17 8.48
N ALA A 85 2.23 -4.26 7.24
CA ALA A 85 2.08 -5.53 6.54
C ALA A 85 3.42 -6.19 6.17
N ALA A 86 4.51 -5.42 6.07
CA ALA A 86 5.82 -5.94 5.69
C ALA A 86 6.49 -6.78 6.78
N ASP A 87 7.34 -7.71 6.37
CA ASP A 87 8.14 -8.56 7.27
C ASP A 87 9.15 -7.73 8.08
N PHE A 88 9.79 -6.75 7.41
CA PHE A 88 10.76 -5.86 8.02
C PHE A 88 10.47 -4.40 7.68
N ARG A 89 10.70 -3.52 8.66
CA ARG A 89 10.65 -2.06 8.52
C ARG A 89 12.00 -1.50 8.94
N LEU A 90 12.64 -0.72 8.07
CA LEU A 90 13.94 -0.08 8.28
C LEU A 90 13.80 1.43 8.29
#